data_AF-A0A359LUX8-F1
#
_entry.id   AF-A0A359LUX8-F1
#
_cell.length_a   1.000
_cell.length_b   1.000
_cell.length_c   1.000
_cell.angle_alpha   90.00
_cell.angle_beta   90.00
_cell.angle_gamma   90.00
#
_symmetry.space_group_name_H-M   'P 1'
#
loop_
_entity.id
_entity.type
_entity.pdbx_description
1 polymer ?
#
loop_
_entity_poly.entity_id
_entity_poly.type
_entity_poly.pdbx_seq_one_letter_code
_entity_poly.pdbx_strand_id
1 'polypeptide(L)'
;EGCLSIPGFREKVSRAQRVTVRAQNVKGETFEVTGEELLARAFLHETDHLNGRLYITHVSALKRDLIRRKVRKLEKAGEWS
;
A
#
# COMPACT_ATOMS: atom_id res chain seq x y z
N GLU A 1 2.07 7.67 -2.55
CA GLU A 1 2.09 6.21 -2.71
C GLU A 1 1.40 5.82 -4.00
N GLY A 2 1.96 4.81 -4.66
CA GLY A 2 1.27 4.01 -5.66
C GLY A 2 1.43 2.54 -5.27
N CYS A 3 0.77 1.65 -6.00
CA CYS A 3 0.81 0.21 -5.73
C CYS A 3 0.79 -0.55 -7.05
N LEU A 4 1.53 -1.65 -7.14
CA LEU A 4 1.48 -2.53 -8.31
C LEU A 4 0.11 -3.19 -8.48
N SER A 5 -0.63 -3.42 -7.39
CA SER A 5 -2.01 -3.93 -7.43
C SER A 5 -3.06 -2.91 -7.89
N ILE A 6 -2.68 -1.62 -8.03
CA ILE A 6 -3.57 -0.56 -8.54
C ILE A 6 -2.78 0.30 -9.54
N PRO A 7 -2.42 -0.27 -10.71
CA PRO A 7 -1.53 0.38 -11.67
C PRO A 7 -2.12 1.70 -12.19
N GLY A 8 -1.25 2.69 -12.39
CA GLY A 8 -1.63 4.00 -12.92
C GLY A 8 -2.23 4.99 -11.90
N PHE A 9 -2.45 4.57 -10.66
CA PHE A 9 -2.98 5.44 -9.60
C PHE A 9 -1.91 5.79 -8.56
N ARG A 10 -1.89 7.06 -8.15
CA ARG A 10 -1.01 7.58 -7.09
C ARG A 10 -1.74 8.61 -6.25
N GLU A 11 -1.58 8.55 -4.94
CA GLU A 11 -2.13 9.55 -4.01
C GLU A 11 -1.13 9.91 -2.91
N LYS A 12 -1.32 11.08 -2.31
CA LYS A 12 -0.61 11.46 -1.09
C LYS A 12 -1.22 10.70 0.10
N VAL A 13 -0.37 9.98 0.84
CA VAL A 13 -0.76 9.21 2.03
C VAL A 13 0.17 9.60 3.17
N SER A 14 -0.42 9.99 4.30
CA SER A 14 0.30 10.26 5.53
C SER A 14 0.71 8.94 6.18
N ARG A 15 1.99 8.82 6.53
CA ARG A 15 2.60 7.66 7.18
C ARG A 15 3.56 8.15 8.26
N ALA A 16 3.88 7.29 9.23
CA ALA A 16 4.98 7.55 10.15
C ALA A 16 6.31 7.62 9.38
N GLN A 17 7.19 8.55 9.76
CA GLN A 17 8.50 8.74 9.13
C GLN A 17 9.53 7.70 9.62
N ARG A 18 9.30 7.10 10.78
CA ARG A 18 10.15 6.06 11.38
C ARG A 18 9.27 4.96 11.96
N VAL A 19 9.61 3.72 11.66
CA VAL A 19 8.89 2.53 12.16
C VAL A 19 9.88 1.42 12.50
N THR A 20 9.57 0.63 13.52
CA THR A 20 10.28 -0.62 13.81
C THR A 20 9.35 -1.77 13.48
N VAL A 21 9.80 -2.67 12.61
CA VAL A 21 9.10 -3.92 12.28
C VAL A 21 9.76 -5.09 12.98
N ARG A 22 8.94 -6.05 13.41
CA ARG A 22 9.39 -7.36 13.88
C ARG A 22 8.94 -8.40 12.86
N ALA A 23 9.86 -9.23 12.40
CA ALA A 23 9.60 -10.25 11.40
C ALA A 23 10.43 -11.51 11.67
N GLN A 24 10.18 -12.56 10.89
CA GLN A 24 11.00 -13.76 10.85
C GLN A 24 11.73 -13.83 9.51
N ASN A 25 12.98 -14.29 9.53
CA ASN A 25 13.72 -14.54 8.29
C ASN A 25 13.27 -15.88 7.68
N VAL A 26 13.87 -16.28 6.55
CA VAL A 26 13.53 -17.54 5.86
C VAL A 26 13.80 -18.81 6.69
N LYS A 27 14.55 -18.71 7.79
CA LYS A 27 14.81 -19.79 8.74
C LYS A 27 13.86 -19.78 9.95
N GLY A 28 12.94 -18.82 10.03
CA GLY A 28 12.03 -18.64 11.16
C GLY A 28 12.63 -17.86 12.34
N GLU A 29 13.85 -17.33 12.21
CA GLU A 29 14.50 -16.59 13.29
C GLU A 29 13.93 -15.16 13.36
N THR A 30 13.49 -14.75 14.55
CA THR A 30 12.91 -13.43 14.79
C THR A 30 13.99 -12.35 14.78
N PHE A 31 13.71 -11.24 14.11
CA PHE A 31 14.55 -10.06 14.11
C PHE A 31 13.69 -8.78 14.09
N GLU A 32 14.32 -7.66 14.44
CA GLU A 32 13.71 -6.33 14.36
C GLU A 32 14.54 -5.42 13.46
N VAL A 33 13.85 -4.58 12.69
CA VAL A 33 14.48 -3.58 11.82
C VAL A 33 13.77 -2.25 12.00
N THR A 34 14.54 -1.20 12.23
CA THR A 34 14.03 0.17 12.18
C THR A 34 14.29 0.74 10.79
N GLY A 35 13.21 1.16 10.13
CA GLY A 35 13.26 1.87 8.86
C GLY A 35 12.84 3.32 9.02
N GLU A 36 13.37 4.17 8.16
CA GLU A 36 13.04 5.60 8.07
C GLU A 36 12.65 5.96 6.63
N GLU A 37 11.97 7.09 6.46
CA GLU A 37 11.61 7.67 5.18
C GLU A 37 10.95 6.66 4.22
N LEU A 38 11.62 6.33 3.12
CA LEU A 38 11.12 5.41 2.10
C LEU A 38 11.00 3.98 2.64
N LEU A 39 11.94 3.53 3.48
CA LEU A 39 11.91 2.19 4.05
C LEU A 39 10.75 2.05 5.05
N ALA A 40 10.54 3.07 5.89
CA ALA A 40 9.38 3.10 6.78
C ALA A 40 8.06 3.05 6.01
N ARG A 41 7.97 3.80 4.91
CA ARG A 41 6.81 3.80 4.02
C ARG A 41 6.59 2.43 3.37
N ALA A 42 7.66 1.80 2.88
CA ALA A 42 7.58 0.46 2.28
C ALA A 42 7.09 -0.58 3.30
N PHE A 43 7.66 -0.60 4.50
CA PHE A 43 7.21 -1.50 5.57
C PHE A 43 5.71 -1.34 5.89
N LEU A 44 5.24 -0.10 6.04
CA LEU A 44 3.82 0.16 6.30
C LEU A 44 2.92 -0.26 5.11
N HIS A 45 3.35 0.00 3.88
CA HIS A 45 2.58 -0.36 2.68
C HIS A 45 2.45 -1.88 2.52
N GLU A 46 3.56 -2.61 2.62
CA GLU A 46 3.55 -4.06 2.45
C GLU A 46 2.88 -4.77 3.65
N THR A 47 3.01 -4.22 4.85
CA THR A 47 2.27 -4.74 6.03
C THR A 47 0.76 -4.52 5.89
N ASP A 48 0.31 -3.41 5.28
CA ASP A 48 -1.12 -3.22 4.97
C ASP A 48 -1.63 -4.35 4.05
N HIS A 49 -0.86 -4.75 3.04
CA HIS A 49 -1.23 -5.88 2.15
C HIS A 49 -1.40 -7.18 2.90
N LEU A 50 -0.52 -7.48 3.87
CA LEU A 50 -0.66 -8.66 4.74
C LEU A 50 -1.97 -8.66 5.54
N ASN A 51 -2.55 -7.48 5.76
CA ASN A 51 -3.83 -7.29 6.44
C ASN A 51 -5.01 -7.09 5.47
N GLY A 52 -4.83 -7.35 4.18
CA GLY A 52 -5.85 -7.15 3.15
C GLY A 52 -6.22 -5.69 2.90
N ARG A 53 -5.34 -4.74 3.24
CA ARG A 53 -5.54 -3.30 3.09
C ARG A 53 -4.67 -2.77 1.95
N LEU A 54 -5.26 -1.92 1.11
CA LEU A 54 -4.55 -1.20 0.05
C LEU A 54 -4.30 0.24 0.48
N TYR A 55 -3.26 0.90 -0.05
CA TYR A 55 -2.97 2.30 0.34
C TYR A 55 -4.13 3.28 0.17
N ILE A 56 -5.05 3.02 -0.78
CA ILE A 56 -6.27 3.81 -0.98
C ILE A 56 -7.21 3.78 0.24
N THR A 57 -6.97 2.89 1.21
CA THR A 57 -7.69 2.88 2.48
C THR A 57 -7.33 4.04 3.40
N HIS A 58 -6.20 4.70 3.14
CA HIS A 58 -5.69 5.84 3.92
C HIS A 58 -5.96 7.19 3.27
N VAL A 59 -6.61 7.23 2.10
CA VAL A 59 -7.08 8.47 1.46
C VAL A 59 -8.54 8.73 1.78
N SER A 60 -8.99 9.98 1.54
CA SER A 60 -10.38 10.37 1.77
C SER A 60 -11.36 9.47 1.00
N ALA A 61 -12.56 9.27 1.56
CA ALA A 61 -13.61 8.45 0.95
C ALA A 61 -13.91 8.88 -0.50
N LEU A 62 -14.01 10.19 -0.73
CA LEU A 62 -14.26 10.74 -2.06
C LEU A 62 -13.19 10.33 -3.09
N LYS A 63 -11.90 10.42 -2.72
CA LYS A 63 -10.79 10.02 -3.61
C LYS A 63 -10.80 8.53 -3.89
N ARG A 64 -11.05 7.73 -2.86
CA ARG A 64 -11.15 6.27 -2.98
C ARG A 64 -12.27 5.86 -3.94
N ASP A 65 -13.43 6.50 -3.85
CA ASP A 65 -14.56 6.22 -4.73
C ASP A 65 -14.32 6.70 -6.16
N LEU A 66 -13.57 7.79 -6.37
CA LEU A 66 -13.11 8.19 -7.70
C LEU A 66 -12.19 7.15 -8.32
N ILE A 67 -11.22 6.63 -7.57
CA ILE A 67 -10.32 5.57 -8.04
C ILE A 67 -11.12 4.31 -8.39
N ARG A 68 -12.00 3.85 -7.49
CA ARG A 68 -12.87 2.68 -7.74
C ARG A 68 -13.72 2.83 -8.99
N ARG A 69 -14.31 4.01 -9.22
CA ARG A 69 -15.10 4.27 -10.44
C ARG A 69 -14.25 4.22 -11.70
N LYS A 70 -13.03 4.77 -11.67
CA LYS A 70 -12.10 4.71 -12.80
C LYS A 70 -11.68 3.26 -13.10
N VAL A 71 -11.31 2.49 -12.08
CA VAL A 71 -11.00 1.05 -12.22
C VAL A 71 -12.16 0.31 -12.87
N ARG A 72 -13.39 0.45 -12.35
CA ARG A 72 -14.59 -0.17 -12.94
C ARG A 72 -14.84 0.22 -14.40
N LYS A 73 -14.44 1.43 -14.80
CA LYS A 73 -14.56 1.88 -16.19
C LYS A 73 -13.52 1.17 -17.08
N LEU A 74 -12.28 1.04 -16.59
CA LEU A 74 -11.20 0.34 -17.29
C LEU A 74 -11.51 -1.17 -17.41
N GLU A 75 -12.03 -1.79 -16.36
CA GLU A 75 -12.51 -3.19 -16.37
C GLU A 75 -13.55 -3.40 -17.48
N LYS A 76 -14.55 -2.52 -17.58
CA LYS A 76 -15.56 -2.58 -18.64
C LYS A 76 -15.00 -2.36 -20.04
N ALA A 77 -13.90 -1.62 -20.17
CA ALA A 77 -13.21 -1.39 -21.44
C ALA A 77 -12.24 -2.52 -21.80
N GLY A 78 -12.00 -3.49 -20.90
CA GLY A 78 -10.98 -4.53 -21.09
C GLY A 78 -9.54 -4.02 -20.90
N GLU A 79 -9.38 -2.83 -20.32
CA GLU A 79 -8.08 -2.16 -20.09
C GLU A 79 -7.57 -2.36 -18.65
N TRP A 80 -8.22 -3.24 -17.88
CA TRP A 80 -7.85 -3.57 -16.51
C TRP A 80 -7.79 -5.09 -16.33
N SER A 81 -6.63 -5.59 -15.90
CA SER A 81 -6.33 -7.01 -15.70
C SER A 81 -5.93 -7.28 -14.26
#